data_AF-A0A1C4T8L2-F1
#
_entry.id   AF-A0A1C4T8L2-F1
#
_cell.length_a   1.000
_cell.length_b   1.000
_cell.length_c   1.000
_cell.angle_alpha   90.00
_cell.angle_beta   90.00
_cell.angle_gamma   90.00
#
_symmetry.space_group_name_H-M   'P 1'
#
loop_
_entity.id
_entity.type
_entity.pdbx_description
1 polymer ?
#
loop_
_entity_poly.entity_id
_entity_poly.type
_entity_poly.pdbx_seq_one_letter_code
_entity_poly.pdbx_strand_id
1 'polypeptide(L)'
;RHRTAPDGTGSSLTVMYAPIPALNLLKEFEDGIDDYFTPGFELIPFGEDDGGYPQLSDRIRPFAQATGSGSTYALWLRDERTDLATLPVLFLGDEGGVHVVARDLPELLRVLASGWEPMGDWDGVEYADESEAAEGDEEAYDPCPANPAFRAWLRDRFGLEAAEDPNEIVRSAGEELREPFAAWIGPLIPDAVGGPGAA
;
A
#
# COMPACT_ATOMS: atom_id res chain seq x y z
N ARG A 1 45.05 42.11 7.69
CA ARG A 1 43.77 42.31 8.38
C ARG A 1 42.69 42.63 7.35
N HIS A 2 41.91 41.65 6.89
CA HIS A 2 40.44 41.71 6.80
C HIS A 2 39.94 40.45 6.09
N ARG A 3 38.77 40.02 6.53
CA ARG A 3 38.15 38.70 6.46
C ARG A 3 36.81 38.88 5.75
N THR A 4 36.50 38.04 4.76
CA THR A 4 35.12 37.77 4.27
C THR A 4 35.21 36.47 3.46
N ALA A 5 34.94 35.28 4.02
CA ALA A 5 33.68 34.63 4.40
C ALA A 5 33.38 33.50 3.38
N PRO A 6 33.19 32.24 3.81
CA PRO A 6 32.85 31.12 2.93
C PRO A 6 31.36 31.16 2.57
N ASP A 7 31.09 30.84 1.31
CA ASP A 7 29.75 30.82 0.74
C ASP A 7 28.94 29.60 1.22
N GLY A 8 27.68 29.87 1.53
CA GLY A 8 26.53 28.98 1.39
C GLY A 8 26.63 27.56 1.93
N THR A 9 26.20 27.39 3.18
CA THR A 9 25.61 26.15 3.68
C THR A 9 24.52 25.67 2.72
N GLY A 10 24.76 24.57 2.00
CA GLY A 10 23.69 23.81 1.36
C GLY A 10 22.79 23.24 2.45
N SER A 11 21.67 23.90 2.72
CA SER A 11 20.56 23.27 3.42
C SER A 11 20.06 22.16 2.49
N SER A 12 20.41 20.92 2.82
CA SER A 12 19.71 19.76 2.28
C SER A 12 18.27 19.84 2.81
N LEU A 13 17.38 20.46 2.02
CA LEU A 13 15.96 20.24 2.21
C LEU A 13 15.75 18.75 1.98
N THR A 14 15.47 17.99 3.03
CA THR A 14 14.91 16.65 2.87
C THR A 14 13.65 16.82 2.03
N VAL A 15 13.72 16.39 0.76
CA VAL A 15 12.56 16.40 -0.12
C VAL A 15 11.59 15.38 0.47
N MET A 16 10.47 15.85 1.01
CA MET A 16 9.43 14.96 1.51
C MET A 16 8.92 14.12 0.36
N TYR A 17 8.87 12.81 0.55
CA TYR A 17 8.37 11.86 -0.43
C TYR A 17 6.86 12.05 -0.68
N ALA A 18 6.08 12.25 0.38
CA ALA A 18 4.64 12.46 0.30
C ALA A 18 4.16 13.47 1.35
N PRO A 19 2.99 14.11 1.17
CA PRO A 19 2.34 14.94 2.19
C PRO A 19 1.71 14.11 3.33
N ILE A 20 2.26 12.93 3.62
CA ILE A 20 1.78 11.97 4.60
C ILE A 20 2.96 11.54 5.47
N PRO A 21 3.03 11.96 6.75
CA PRO A 21 4.18 11.66 7.61
C PRO A 21 4.52 10.17 7.69
N ALA A 22 3.50 9.31 7.74
CA ALA A 22 3.69 7.86 7.79
C ALA A 22 4.39 7.30 6.52
N LEU A 23 4.07 7.83 5.32
CA LEU A 23 4.74 7.42 4.09
C LEU A 23 6.19 7.92 4.03
N ASN A 24 6.49 9.10 4.58
CA ASN A 24 7.89 9.55 4.69
C ASN A 24 8.70 8.65 5.62
N LEU A 25 8.12 8.22 6.74
CA LEU A 25 8.77 7.25 7.64
C LEU A 25 8.95 5.89 6.97
N LEU A 26 7.98 5.43 6.18
CA LEU A 26 8.09 4.20 5.42
C LEU A 26 9.19 4.30 4.36
N LYS A 27 9.27 5.43 3.65
CA LYS A 27 10.34 5.69 2.68
C LYS A 27 11.72 5.66 3.32
N GLU A 28 11.88 6.26 4.49
CA GLU A 28 13.13 6.20 5.27
C GLU A 28 13.49 4.77 5.69
N PHE A 29 12.50 3.92 5.99
CA PHE A 29 12.72 2.51 6.30
C PHE A 29 13.15 1.72 5.06
N GLU A 30 12.42 1.86 3.95
CA GLU A 30 12.71 1.20 2.67
C GLU A 30 14.10 1.59 2.13
N ASP A 31 14.47 2.87 2.22
CA ASP A 31 15.81 3.34 1.83
C ASP A 31 16.94 2.81 2.75
N GLY A 32 16.59 2.27 3.92
CA GLY A 32 17.52 1.78 4.93
C GLY A 32 17.76 0.28 4.89
N ILE A 33 17.10 -0.46 4.00
CA ILE A 33 17.21 -1.91 3.85
C ILE A 33 17.61 -2.27 2.42
N ASP A 34 18.27 -3.42 2.25
CA ASP A 34 18.79 -3.88 0.95
C ASP A 34 17.91 -4.98 0.31
N ASP A 35 16.88 -5.46 1.02
CA ASP A 35 16.04 -6.60 0.62
C ASP A 35 14.54 -6.29 0.78
N TYR A 36 13.69 -7.11 0.15
CA TYR A 36 12.23 -7.01 0.27
C TYR A 36 11.74 -7.33 1.68
N PHE A 37 10.77 -6.55 2.14
CA PHE A 37 10.07 -6.74 3.41
C PHE A 37 8.60 -7.14 3.26
N THR A 38 8.05 -6.96 2.06
CA THR A 38 6.71 -7.39 1.67
C THR A 38 6.74 -7.80 0.20
N PRO A 39 6.08 -8.91 -0.21
CA PRO A 39 6.19 -9.41 -1.58
C PRO A 39 5.70 -8.37 -2.59
N GLY A 40 6.52 -8.09 -3.60
CA GLY A 40 6.18 -7.17 -4.70
C GLY A 40 5.91 -5.71 -4.31
N PHE A 41 6.12 -5.32 -3.05
CA PHE A 41 5.88 -3.95 -2.59
C PHE A 41 7.08 -3.05 -2.86
N GLU A 42 6.82 -1.87 -3.44
CA GLU A 42 7.81 -0.80 -3.59
C GLU A 42 7.10 0.55 -3.59
N LEU A 43 7.66 1.56 -2.90
CA LEU A 43 7.11 2.92 -2.98
C LEU A 43 7.41 3.55 -4.35
N ILE A 44 6.35 4.02 -5.02
CA ILE A 44 6.45 4.74 -6.31
C ILE A 44 6.29 6.25 -6.10
N PRO A 45 6.62 7.12 -7.08
CA PRO A 45 6.37 8.55 -6.97
C PRO A 45 4.90 8.87 -6.61
N PHE A 46 4.71 9.56 -5.49
CA PHE A 46 3.39 9.77 -4.91
C PHE A 46 2.45 10.55 -5.84
N GLY A 47 1.37 9.90 -6.26
CA GLY A 47 0.29 10.49 -7.05
C GLY A 47 0.66 10.84 -8.50
N GLU A 48 1.80 10.39 -9.01
CA GLU A 48 2.23 10.69 -10.39
C GLU A 48 1.65 9.71 -11.42
N ASP A 49 1.24 8.51 -10.99
CA ASP A 49 0.61 7.48 -11.81
C ASP A 49 -0.93 7.44 -11.61
N ASP A 50 -1.65 6.79 -12.53
CA ASP A 50 -3.06 6.44 -12.40
C ASP A 50 -3.30 4.95 -12.06
N GLY A 51 -2.22 4.17 -11.91
CA GLY A 51 -2.27 2.76 -11.55
C GLY A 51 -2.95 1.88 -12.60
N GLY A 52 -3.00 2.34 -13.86
CA GLY A 52 -3.70 1.66 -14.95
C GLY A 52 -5.18 2.04 -15.09
N TYR A 53 -5.68 2.97 -14.27
CA TYR A 53 -7.09 3.37 -14.21
C TYR A 53 -7.27 4.88 -14.39
N PRO A 54 -7.06 5.44 -15.61
CA PRO A 54 -7.12 6.88 -15.88
C PRO A 54 -8.47 7.52 -15.56
N GLN A 55 -9.57 6.75 -15.56
CA GLN A 55 -10.91 7.24 -15.21
C GLN A 55 -11.06 7.53 -13.71
N LEU A 56 -10.12 7.06 -12.88
CA LEU A 56 -10.15 7.22 -11.43
C LEU A 56 -9.23 8.34 -10.92
N SER A 57 -8.37 8.92 -11.76
CA SER A 57 -7.25 9.81 -11.36
C SER A 57 -7.67 11.01 -10.48
N ASP A 58 -8.89 11.50 -10.62
CA ASP A 58 -9.41 12.60 -9.78
C ASP A 58 -9.71 12.18 -8.33
N ARG A 59 -9.83 10.88 -8.09
CA ARG A 59 -10.31 10.28 -6.84
C ARG A 59 -9.33 9.29 -6.21
N ILE A 60 -8.16 9.08 -6.82
CA ILE A 60 -7.12 8.22 -6.27
C ILE A 60 -5.77 8.94 -6.20
N ARG A 61 -4.91 8.52 -5.27
CA ARG A 61 -3.50 8.89 -5.25
C ARG A 61 -2.66 7.63 -5.06
N PRO A 62 -2.16 7.04 -6.17
CA PRO A 62 -1.20 5.94 -6.12
C PRO A 62 0.05 6.30 -5.32
N PHE A 63 0.60 5.35 -4.60
CA PHE A 63 1.82 5.57 -3.81
C PHE A 63 2.72 4.35 -3.70
N ALA A 64 2.24 3.14 -3.98
CA ALA A 64 3.10 1.97 -3.99
C ALA A 64 2.70 0.98 -5.08
N GLN A 65 3.67 0.27 -5.62
CA GLN A 65 3.44 -1.00 -6.29
C GLN A 65 2.99 -2.04 -5.24
N ALA A 66 2.00 -2.85 -5.58
CA ALA A 66 1.41 -3.88 -4.73
C ALA A 66 1.90 -5.29 -5.05
N THR A 67 2.26 -5.54 -6.32
CA THR A 67 2.79 -6.82 -6.81
C THR A 67 3.91 -6.58 -7.81
N GLY A 68 4.80 -7.56 -7.98
CA GLY A 68 5.83 -7.51 -9.02
C GLY A 68 5.30 -7.50 -10.46
N SER A 69 4.02 -7.86 -10.67
CA SER A 69 3.37 -7.87 -11.98
C SER A 69 2.93 -6.48 -12.45
N GLY A 70 2.64 -5.55 -11.51
CA GLY A 70 2.23 -4.19 -11.84
C GLY A 70 1.00 -3.66 -11.09
N SER A 71 0.39 -4.44 -10.20
CA SER A 71 -0.71 -3.94 -9.36
C SER A 71 -0.24 -2.79 -8.47
N THR A 72 -1.14 -1.92 -8.05
CA THR A 72 -0.80 -0.66 -7.36
C THR A 72 -1.69 -0.40 -6.15
N TYR A 73 -1.12 0.09 -5.06
CA TYR A 73 -1.86 0.67 -3.94
C TYR A 73 -2.08 2.18 -4.14
N ALA A 74 -3.30 2.62 -3.87
CA ALA A 74 -3.68 4.02 -3.97
C ALA A 74 -4.58 4.45 -2.82
N LEU A 75 -4.44 5.70 -2.37
CA LEU A 75 -5.40 6.30 -1.44
C LEU A 75 -6.67 6.69 -2.17
N TRP A 76 -7.83 6.35 -1.62
CA TRP A 76 -9.13 6.78 -2.12
C TRP A 76 -9.55 8.13 -1.54
N LEU A 77 -9.55 9.16 -2.39
CA LEU A 77 -9.98 10.52 -2.07
C LEU A 77 -11.52 10.64 -2.03
N ARG A 78 -12.14 9.85 -1.15
CA ARG A 78 -13.61 9.75 -1.06
C ARG A 78 -14.27 11.00 -0.50
N ASP A 79 -13.56 11.75 0.36
CA ASP A 79 -14.06 12.94 1.03
C ASP A 79 -12.94 13.99 1.23
N GLU A 80 -13.27 15.12 1.84
CA GLU A 80 -12.37 16.27 1.99
C GLU A 80 -11.47 16.20 3.23
N ARG A 81 -11.26 15.01 3.82
CA ARG A 81 -10.35 14.86 4.96
C ARG A 81 -8.94 15.30 4.59
N THR A 82 -8.39 16.20 5.42
CA THR A 82 -7.03 16.72 5.23
C THR A 82 -5.95 15.75 5.69
N ASP A 83 -6.29 14.84 6.61
CA ASP A 83 -5.39 13.79 7.04
C ASP A 83 -5.50 12.58 6.10
N LEU A 84 -4.63 12.58 5.08
CA LEU A 84 -4.62 11.56 4.04
C LEU A 84 -4.26 10.17 4.58
N ALA A 85 -3.61 10.06 5.74
CA ALA A 85 -3.31 8.76 6.34
C ALA A 85 -4.58 8.03 6.81
N THR A 86 -5.69 8.76 7.01
CA THR A 86 -6.99 8.22 7.43
C THR A 86 -7.91 7.87 6.27
N LEU A 87 -7.44 8.03 5.03
CA LEU A 87 -8.20 7.68 3.84
C LEU A 87 -8.08 6.18 3.54
N PRO A 88 -9.14 5.54 3.03
CA PRO A 88 -9.06 4.14 2.63
C PRO A 88 -8.02 3.90 1.56
N VAL A 89 -7.43 2.70 1.57
CA VAL A 89 -6.49 2.24 0.57
C VAL A 89 -7.21 1.30 -0.39
N LEU A 90 -6.96 1.50 -1.68
CA LEU A 90 -7.39 0.63 -2.76
C LEU A 90 -6.22 -0.21 -3.24
N PHE A 91 -6.52 -1.45 -3.62
CA PHE A 91 -5.72 -2.25 -4.53
C PHE A 91 -6.25 -2.04 -5.95
N LEU A 92 -5.37 -1.70 -6.88
CA LEU A 92 -5.62 -1.53 -8.30
C LEU A 92 -4.93 -2.68 -9.03
N GLY A 93 -5.70 -3.68 -9.45
CA GLY A 93 -5.18 -4.89 -10.09
C GLY A 93 -4.73 -4.62 -11.52
N ASP A 94 -3.54 -5.09 -11.90
CA ASP A 94 -3.02 -5.04 -13.28
C ASP A 94 -3.70 -6.06 -14.21
N GLU A 95 -4.25 -7.14 -13.65
CA GLU A 95 -5.15 -8.07 -14.35
C GLU A 95 -6.62 -7.63 -14.32
N GLY A 96 -6.91 -6.47 -13.72
CA GLY A 96 -8.25 -5.97 -13.47
C GLY A 96 -8.65 -6.05 -12.00
N GLY A 97 -9.76 -5.40 -11.67
CA GLY A 97 -10.25 -5.32 -10.29
C GLY A 97 -9.77 -4.09 -9.53
N VAL A 98 -10.68 -3.50 -8.76
CA VAL A 98 -10.39 -2.40 -7.85
C VAL A 98 -11.07 -2.71 -6.54
N HIS A 99 -10.29 -2.84 -5.47
CA HIS A 99 -10.79 -3.34 -4.18
C HIS A 99 -10.34 -2.44 -3.03
N VAL A 100 -11.21 -2.27 -2.04
CA VAL A 100 -10.82 -1.62 -0.77
C VAL A 100 -10.08 -2.66 0.07
N VAL A 101 -8.81 -2.39 0.40
CA VAL A 101 -7.95 -3.32 1.16
C VAL A 101 -7.66 -2.89 2.59
N ALA A 102 -7.87 -1.61 2.91
CA ALA A 102 -7.70 -1.07 4.25
C ALA A 102 -8.54 0.19 4.45
N ARG A 103 -8.98 0.46 5.68
CA ARG A 103 -9.76 1.68 6.00
C ARG A 103 -8.87 2.91 6.12
N ASP A 104 -7.60 2.70 6.37
CA ASP A 104 -6.57 3.72 6.52
C ASP A 104 -5.17 3.14 6.22
N LEU A 105 -4.18 4.03 6.15
CA LEU A 105 -2.80 3.65 5.90
C LEU A 105 -2.21 2.78 7.04
N PRO A 106 -2.45 3.06 8.33
CA PRO A 106 -2.04 2.16 9.42
C PRO A 106 -2.52 0.71 9.27
N GLU A 107 -3.77 0.49 8.85
CA GLU A 107 -4.26 -0.87 8.57
C GLU A 107 -3.51 -1.53 7.42
N LEU A 108 -3.25 -0.81 6.33
CA LEU A 108 -2.43 -1.34 5.24
C LEU A 108 -1.04 -1.75 5.74
N LEU A 109 -0.38 -0.94 6.57
CA LEU A 109 0.94 -1.30 7.11
C LEU A 109 0.92 -2.62 7.88
N ARG A 110 -0.19 -2.93 8.57
CA ARG A 110 -0.37 -4.21 9.25
C ARG A 110 -0.54 -5.37 8.27
N VAL A 111 -1.25 -5.14 7.15
CA VAL A 111 -1.37 -6.11 6.04
C VAL A 111 0.01 -6.36 5.43
N LEU A 112 0.75 -5.33 5.04
CA LEU A 112 2.10 -5.48 4.49
C LEU A 112 3.04 -6.23 5.45
N ALA A 113 2.89 -6.00 6.75
CA ALA A 113 3.67 -6.66 7.78
C ALA A 113 3.28 -8.12 8.02
N SER A 114 2.16 -8.63 7.48
CA SER A 114 1.90 -10.08 7.48
C SER A 114 2.92 -10.81 6.60
N GLY A 115 3.44 -10.14 5.56
CA GLY A 115 4.34 -10.73 4.57
C GLY A 115 3.62 -11.55 3.51
N TRP A 116 2.29 -11.47 3.44
CA TRP A 116 1.48 -12.20 2.46
C TRP A 116 1.39 -11.42 1.14
N GLU A 117 1.32 -12.14 0.02
CA GLU A 117 1.22 -11.55 -1.32
C GLU A 117 -0.24 -11.31 -1.70
N PRO A 118 -0.62 -10.12 -2.21
CA PRO A 118 -1.95 -9.89 -2.74
C PRO A 118 -2.15 -10.58 -4.09
N MET A 119 -3.26 -11.32 -4.19
CA MET A 119 -3.76 -11.98 -5.39
C MET A 119 -5.15 -11.38 -5.68
N GLY A 120 -5.25 -10.57 -6.73
CA GLY A 120 -6.49 -9.85 -7.04
C GLY A 120 -6.89 -9.94 -8.51
N ASP A 121 -8.19 -10.02 -8.73
CA ASP A 121 -8.84 -9.98 -10.03
C ASP A 121 -10.16 -9.18 -9.94
N TRP A 122 -11.08 -9.33 -10.90
CA TRP A 122 -12.38 -8.65 -10.84
C TRP A 122 -13.30 -9.13 -9.70
N ASP A 123 -13.15 -10.36 -9.24
CA ASP A 123 -14.03 -10.98 -8.25
C ASP A 123 -13.62 -10.63 -6.81
N GLY A 124 -12.34 -10.40 -6.56
CA GLY A 124 -11.84 -10.05 -5.24
C GLY A 124 -10.35 -9.80 -5.18
N VAL A 125 -9.87 -9.55 -3.96
CA VAL A 125 -8.45 -9.60 -3.62
C VAL A 125 -8.29 -10.40 -2.34
N GLU A 126 -7.40 -11.37 -2.36
CA GLU A 126 -7.01 -12.20 -1.23
C GLU A 126 -5.51 -12.13 -1.06
N TYR A 127 -5.04 -12.19 0.18
CA TYR A 127 -3.63 -12.26 0.51
C TYR A 127 -3.30 -13.71 0.80
N ALA A 128 -2.25 -14.23 0.17
CA ALA A 128 -1.79 -15.61 0.32
C ALA A 128 -0.41 -15.66 1.00
N ASP A 129 -0.23 -16.62 1.90
CA ASP A 129 1.07 -16.90 2.49
C ASP A 129 1.90 -17.76 1.54
N GLU A 130 2.80 -17.15 0.77
CA GLU A 130 3.68 -17.88 -0.14
C GLU A 130 4.68 -18.80 0.58
N SER A 131 4.96 -18.56 1.87
CA SER A 131 5.88 -19.41 2.64
C SER A 131 5.32 -20.83 2.85
N GLU A 132 3.99 -20.99 2.82
CA GLU A 132 3.32 -22.29 2.92
C GLU A 132 3.24 -22.99 1.55
N ALA A 133 3.38 -22.26 0.43
CA ALA A 133 3.31 -22.82 -0.92
C ALA A 133 4.62 -23.52 -1.35
N ALA A 134 5.73 -23.24 -0.66
CA ALA A 134 7.04 -23.85 -0.90
C ALA A 134 7.18 -25.27 -0.31
N GLU A 135 6.20 -26.16 -0.57
CA GLU A 135 6.32 -27.59 -0.22
C GLU A 135 7.39 -28.29 -1.09
N GLY A 136 8.65 -28.30 -0.64
CA GLY A 136 9.75 -29.02 -1.28
C GLY A 136 11.09 -28.87 -0.56
N ASP A 137 11.97 -29.87 -0.70
CA ASP A 137 13.32 -30.00 -0.10
C ASP A 137 14.37 -28.99 -0.64
N GLU A 138 13.93 -27.82 -1.11
CA GLU A 138 14.77 -26.68 -1.45
C GLU A 138 14.78 -25.76 -0.22
N GLU A 139 15.95 -25.29 0.20
CA GLU A 139 16.11 -24.37 1.34
C GLU A 139 15.00 -23.31 1.30
N ALA A 140 14.13 -23.28 2.32
CA ALA A 140 12.92 -22.45 2.34
C ALA A 140 13.25 -21.03 1.90
N TYR A 141 12.91 -20.71 0.65
CA TYR A 141 13.14 -19.41 0.08
C TYR A 141 12.22 -18.44 0.79
N ASP A 142 12.80 -17.53 1.58
CA ASP A 142 12.05 -16.43 2.18
C ASP A 142 12.00 -15.29 1.15
N PRO A 143 10.83 -15.02 0.53
CA PRO A 143 10.71 -13.93 -0.43
C PRO A 143 10.91 -12.55 0.21
N CYS A 144 10.86 -12.44 1.54
CA CYS A 144 10.87 -11.18 2.28
C CYS A 144 11.77 -11.22 3.53
N PRO A 145 13.09 -11.41 3.38
CA PRO A 145 14.01 -11.56 4.51
C PRO A 145 14.08 -10.31 5.42
N ALA A 146 13.67 -9.14 4.92
CA ALA A 146 13.60 -7.91 5.72
C ALA A 146 12.26 -7.74 6.48
N ASN A 147 11.28 -8.63 6.30
CA ASN A 147 9.98 -8.55 6.99
C ASN A 147 10.08 -8.50 8.52
N PRO A 148 10.96 -9.28 9.20
CA PRO A 148 11.14 -9.16 10.64
C PRO A 148 11.59 -7.77 11.09
N ALA A 149 12.43 -7.09 10.30
CA ALA A 149 12.84 -5.72 10.56
C ALA A 149 11.68 -4.74 10.38
N PHE A 150 10.84 -4.95 9.36
CA PHE A 150 9.64 -4.16 9.13
C PHE A 150 8.62 -4.29 10.25
N ARG A 151 8.37 -5.51 10.74
CA ARG A 151 7.52 -5.76 11.91
C ARG A 151 8.03 -5.03 13.16
N ALA A 152 9.34 -5.06 13.39
CA ALA A 152 9.94 -4.34 14.51
C ALA A 152 9.78 -2.82 14.36
N TRP A 153 10.02 -2.29 13.16
CA TRP A 153 9.80 -0.88 12.85
C TRP A 153 8.33 -0.45 13.05
N LEU A 154 7.38 -1.26 12.59
CA LEU A 154 5.94 -0.99 12.71
C LEU A 154 5.52 -0.86 14.18
N ARG A 155 5.99 -1.79 15.02
CA ARG A 155 5.75 -1.74 16.46
C ARG A 155 6.41 -0.52 17.10
N ASP A 156 7.66 -0.22 16.77
CA ASP A 156 8.40 0.87 17.40
C ASP A 156 7.89 2.26 16.99
N ARG A 157 7.41 2.42 15.75
CA ARG A 157 6.94 3.71 15.21
C ARG A 157 5.46 3.97 15.43
N PHE A 158 4.63 2.93 15.36
CA PHE A 158 3.17 3.06 15.39
C PHE A 158 2.52 2.31 16.56
N GLY A 159 3.26 1.46 17.28
CA GLY A 159 2.68 0.58 18.30
C GLY A 159 1.75 -0.46 17.72
N LEU A 160 1.94 -0.83 16.44
CA LEU A 160 1.10 -1.76 15.70
C LEU A 160 1.84 -3.09 15.49
N GLU A 161 1.08 -4.17 15.45
CA GLU A 161 1.57 -5.50 15.10
C GLU A 161 1.07 -5.88 13.70
N ALA A 162 1.80 -6.79 13.05
CA ALA A 162 1.35 -7.41 11.80
C ALA A 162 -0.06 -7.99 11.95
N ALA A 163 -0.82 -8.00 10.86
CA ALA A 163 -2.06 -8.75 10.81
C ALA A 163 -1.75 -10.25 10.93
N GLU A 164 -2.44 -10.93 11.85
CA GLU A 164 -2.40 -12.41 11.92
C GLU A 164 -3.09 -13.01 10.70
N ASP A 165 -4.22 -12.43 10.31
CA ASP A 165 -4.92 -12.71 9.05
C ASP A 165 -5.20 -11.37 8.32
N PRO A 166 -4.43 -11.02 7.27
CA PRO A 166 -4.67 -9.81 6.49
C PRO A 166 -6.04 -9.83 5.78
N ASN A 167 -6.59 -11.00 5.44
CA ASN A 167 -7.87 -11.10 4.75
C ASN A 167 -9.05 -10.66 5.64
N GLU A 168 -8.94 -10.79 6.95
CA GLU A 168 -9.93 -10.23 7.88
C GLU A 168 -9.98 -8.70 7.81
N ILE A 169 -8.83 -8.03 7.68
CA ILE A 169 -8.74 -6.57 7.52
C ILE A 169 -9.38 -6.16 6.21
N VAL A 170 -8.97 -6.80 5.10
CA VAL A 170 -9.49 -6.52 3.75
C VAL A 170 -11.00 -6.70 3.69
N ARG A 171 -11.50 -7.84 4.17
CA ARG A 171 -12.94 -8.13 4.19
C ARG A 171 -13.71 -7.12 5.06
N SER A 172 -13.20 -6.79 6.23
CA SER A 172 -13.83 -5.80 7.13
C SER A 172 -13.88 -4.42 6.49
N ALA A 173 -12.78 -3.96 5.88
CA ALA A 173 -12.70 -2.68 5.20
C ALA A 173 -13.66 -2.63 3.99
N GLY A 174 -13.66 -3.67 3.16
CA GLY A 174 -14.54 -3.82 2.02
C GLY A 174 -16.01 -3.86 2.41
N GLU A 175 -16.37 -4.58 3.48
CA GLU A 175 -17.74 -4.62 4.00
C GLU A 175 -18.22 -3.25 4.50
N GLU A 176 -17.39 -2.56 5.30
CA GLU A 176 -17.72 -1.25 5.89
C GLU A 176 -17.88 -0.17 4.81
N LEU A 177 -17.03 -0.22 3.78
CA LEU A 177 -16.96 0.80 2.73
C LEU A 177 -17.70 0.41 1.45
N ARG A 178 -18.40 -0.74 1.44
CA ARG A 178 -19.09 -1.29 0.26
C ARG A 178 -20.01 -0.27 -0.42
N GLU A 179 -20.94 0.31 0.33
CA GLU A 179 -21.94 1.23 -0.22
C GLU A 179 -21.31 2.49 -0.83
N PRO A 180 -20.47 3.26 -0.11
CA PRO A 180 -19.86 4.45 -0.70
C PRO A 180 -18.90 4.10 -1.85
N PHE A 181 -18.25 2.94 -1.80
CA PHE A 181 -17.36 2.48 -2.87
C PHE A 181 -18.17 2.19 -4.14
N ALA A 182 -19.20 1.35 -4.04
CA ALA A 182 -20.10 1.01 -5.14
C ALA A 182 -20.77 2.24 -5.77
N ALA A 183 -21.19 3.20 -4.94
CA ALA A 183 -21.80 4.44 -5.41
C ALA A 183 -20.85 5.31 -6.24
N TRP A 184 -19.55 5.29 -5.92
CA TRP A 184 -18.53 6.03 -6.64
C TRP A 184 -18.04 5.28 -7.90
N ILE A 185 -17.64 4.02 -7.75
CA ILE A 185 -16.95 3.29 -8.81
C ILE A 185 -17.93 2.70 -9.84
N GLY A 186 -19.13 2.31 -9.44
CA GLY A 186 -20.09 1.64 -10.32
C GLY A 186 -20.41 2.40 -11.62
N PRO A 187 -20.62 3.73 -11.61
CA PRO A 187 -20.80 4.51 -12.84
C PRO A 187 -19.56 4.61 -13.73
N LEU A 188 -18.37 4.36 -13.19
CA LEU A 188 -17.08 4.49 -13.89
C LEU A 188 -16.60 3.13 -14.42
N ILE A 189 -16.70 2.10 -13.59
CA ILE A 189 -16.26 0.72 -13.82
C ILE A 189 -17.30 -0.22 -13.20
N PRO A 190 -18.36 -0.60 -13.96
CA PRO A 190 -19.45 -1.43 -13.43
C PRO A 190 -18.98 -2.80 -12.92
N ASP A 191 -17.97 -3.39 -13.56
CA ASP A 191 -17.44 -4.71 -13.20
C ASP A 191 -16.75 -4.71 -11.83
N ALA A 192 -16.27 -3.56 -11.34
CA ALA A 192 -15.67 -3.43 -10.01
C ALA A 192 -16.67 -3.53 -8.84
N VAL A 193 -17.97 -3.58 -9.12
CA VAL A 193 -19.04 -3.70 -8.12
C VAL A 193 -19.63 -5.12 -8.10
N GLY A 194 -19.26 -5.98 -9.05
CA GLY A 194 -19.98 -7.22 -9.36
C GLY A 194 -19.11 -8.44 -9.62
N GLY A 195 -18.35 -8.90 -8.61
CA GLY A 195 -17.96 -10.31 -8.50
C GLY A 195 -19.12 -11.17 -7.93
N PRO A 196 -19.19 -12.49 -8.19
CA PRO A 196 -20.31 -13.35 -7.81
C PRO A 196 -20.36 -13.61 -6.30
N GLY A 197 -20.91 -12.63 -5.57
CA GLY A 197 -21.21 -12.70 -4.14
C GLY A 197 -22.22 -11.65 -3.66
N ALA A 198 -22.73 -10.82 -4.56
CA ALA A 198 -23.77 -9.84 -4.29
C ALA A 198 -25.18 -10.43 -4.49
N ALA A 199 -25.54 -11.43 -3.67
CA ALA A 199 -26.93 -11.84 -3.41
C ALA A 199 -27.04 -12.62 -2.10
#